data_AF-A0A7M2C5X9-F1
#
_entry.id   AF-A0A7M2C5X9-F1
#
_cell.length_a   1.000
_cell.length_b   1.000
_cell.length_c   1.000
_cell.angle_alpha   90.00
_cell.angle_beta   90.00
_cell.angle_gamma   90.00
#
_symmetry.space_group_name_H-M   'P 1'
#
loop_
_entity.id
_entity.type
_entity.pdbx_description
1 polymer ?
#
loop_
_entity_poly.entity_id
_entity_poly.type
_entity_poly.pdbx_seq_one_letter_code
_entity_poly.pdbx_strand_id
1 'polypeptide(L)'
;MTRPDPDPADQSANKDDDAVWLDLVARLESTSSSSGDSAEEHGRPDAGAPGSVPPARKPFSAFDPLGLATSATQAEGPDEDRPERRNGQEESPGGPRDYEVDNDTDGDFVPEEPPSLAGTEPLTMLAWLGAVGGPIALLFTALFWRSAPLAAVMGIVAAFVASVVYLIMRLPHEKDEYDDGARI
;
A
#
# COMPACT_ATOMS: atom_id res chain seq x y z
N MET A 1 -11.84 37.34 -19.84
CA MET A 1 -10.75 36.36 -19.73
C MET A 1 -11.31 35.01 -20.12
N THR A 2 -11.07 34.64 -21.38
CA THR A 2 -11.49 33.39 -22.01
C THR A 2 -10.66 32.24 -21.46
N ARG A 3 -11.32 31.16 -21.02
CA ARG A 3 -10.69 29.89 -20.65
C ARG A 3 -10.08 29.29 -21.94
N PRO A 4 -8.82 28.81 -21.95
CA PRO A 4 -8.31 28.06 -23.10
C PRO A 4 -9.15 26.77 -23.27
N ASP A 5 -9.57 26.50 -24.50
CA ASP A 5 -10.23 25.24 -24.87
C ASP A 5 -9.27 24.05 -24.64
N PRO A 6 -9.75 22.91 -24.15
CA PRO A 6 -8.94 21.70 -24.03
C PRO A 6 -8.54 21.20 -25.43
N ASP A 7 -7.27 20.83 -25.59
CA ASP A 7 -6.69 20.31 -26.82
C ASP A 7 -7.48 19.07 -27.30
N PRO A 8 -7.92 19.01 -28.57
CA PRO A 8 -8.65 17.85 -29.11
C PRO A 8 -7.87 16.54 -28.99
N ALA A 9 -6.53 16.57 -28.90
CA ALA A 9 -5.70 15.37 -28.72
C ALA A 9 -5.95 14.66 -27.38
N ASP A 10 -6.20 15.42 -26.30
CA ASP A 10 -6.47 14.86 -24.97
C ASP A 10 -7.83 14.15 -24.92
N GLN A 11 -8.81 14.62 -25.70
CA GLN A 11 -10.14 14.00 -25.73
C GLN A 11 -10.18 12.69 -26.50
N SER A 12 -9.36 12.51 -27.54
CA SER A 12 -9.24 11.22 -28.23
C SER A 12 -8.51 10.18 -27.38
N ALA A 13 -7.45 10.57 -26.66
CA ALA A 13 -6.69 9.65 -25.80
C ALA A 13 -7.55 9.06 -24.67
N ASN A 14 -8.35 9.90 -23.99
CA ASN A 14 -9.28 9.43 -22.95
C ASN A 14 -10.34 8.45 -23.50
N LYS A 15 -10.72 8.60 -24.78
CA LYS A 15 -11.75 7.76 -25.43
C LYS A 15 -11.26 6.36 -25.77
N ASP A 16 -9.98 6.25 -26.12
CA ASP A 16 -9.32 4.98 -26.39
C ASP A 16 -9.08 4.21 -25.08
N ASP A 17 -8.69 4.91 -24.00
CA ASP A 17 -8.49 4.32 -22.67
C ASP A 17 -9.79 3.76 -22.07
N ASP A 18 -10.92 4.47 -22.23
CA ASP A 18 -12.24 4.01 -21.81
C ASP A 18 -12.67 2.72 -22.53
N ALA A 19 -12.34 2.59 -23.83
CA ALA A 19 -12.65 1.40 -24.61
C ALA A 19 -11.82 0.19 -24.19
N VAL A 20 -10.52 0.39 -23.90
CA VAL A 20 -9.64 -0.66 -23.37
C VAL A 20 -10.06 -1.10 -21.97
N TRP A 21 -10.47 -0.16 -21.11
CA TRP A 21 -10.98 -0.46 -19.77
C TRP A 21 -12.27 -1.29 -19.82
N LEU A 22 -13.20 -0.96 -20.71
CA LEU A 22 -14.45 -1.74 -20.87
C LEU A 22 -14.19 -3.18 -21.35
N ASP A 23 -13.21 -3.41 -22.22
CA ASP A 23 -12.81 -4.76 -22.63
C ASP A 23 -12.24 -5.57 -21.45
N LEU A 24 -11.42 -4.94 -20.61
CA LEU A 24 -10.87 -5.57 -19.40
C LEU A 24 -11.98 -5.96 -18.42
N VAL A 25 -12.96 -5.08 -18.19
CA VAL A 25 -14.10 -5.37 -17.30
C VAL A 25 -14.97 -6.48 -17.86
N ALA A 26 -15.32 -6.45 -19.16
CA ALA A 26 -16.14 -7.49 -19.78
C ALA A 26 -15.47 -8.88 -19.71
N ARG A 27 -14.16 -8.93 -19.93
CA ARG A 27 -13.37 -10.17 -19.80
C ARG A 27 -13.31 -10.65 -18.34
N LEU A 28 -13.22 -9.74 -17.38
CA LEU A 28 -13.24 -10.09 -15.95
C LEU A 28 -14.61 -10.62 -15.50
N GLU A 29 -15.70 -10.00 -15.93
CA GLU A 29 -17.08 -10.44 -15.63
C GLU A 29 -17.41 -11.78 -16.28
N SER A 30 -16.94 -12.03 -17.51
CA SER A 30 -17.11 -13.33 -18.17
C SER A 30 -16.32 -14.47 -17.51
N THR A 31 -15.10 -14.21 -17.01
CA THR A 31 -14.30 -15.21 -16.28
C THR A 31 -14.92 -15.56 -14.92
N SER A 32 -15.52 -14.57 -14.25
CA SER A 32 -16.22 -14.78 -12.98
C SER A 32 -17.57 -15.48 -13.19
N SER A 33 -18.23 -15.22 -14.32
CA SER A 33 -19.45 -15.94 -14.73
C SER A 33 -19.17 -17.41 -15.08
N SER A 34 -18.03 -17.73 -15.70
CA SER A 34 -17.66 -19.14 -15.97
C SER A 34 -17.19 -19.90 -14.73
N SER A 35 -16.73 -19.18 -13.71
CA SER A 35 -16.37 -19.74 -12.40
C SER A 35 -17.60 -20.04 -11.52
N GLY A 36 -18.78 -19.53 -11.88
CA GLY A 36 -20.03 -19.68 -11.12
C GLY A 36 -20.92 -20.88 -11.51
N ASP A 37 -20.64 -21.56 -12.63
CA ASP A 37 -21.49 -22.64 -13.17
C ASP A 37 -21.01 -24.06 -12.83
N SER A 38 -20.36 -24.23 -11.67
CA SER A 38 -20.04 -25.56 -11.10
C SER A 38 -20.68 -25.77 -9.73
N ALA A 39 -21.81 -25.11 -9.49
CA ALA A 39 -22.58 -25.19 -8.26
C ALA A 39 -23.96 -25.81 -8.50
N GLU A 40 -24.02 -27.04 -9.02
CA GLU A 40 -25.19 -27.89 -8.83
C GLU A 40 -24.84 -29.22 -8.15
N GLU A 41 -25.42 -29.34 -6.95
CA GLU A 41 -25.99 -30.55 -6.38
C GLU A 41 -25.04 -31.63 -5.82
N HIS A 42 -24.61 -31.47 -4.56
CA HIS A 42 -24.40 -32.62 -3.66
C HIS A 42 -25.20 -32.40 -2.38
N GLY A 43 -26.18 -33.28 -2.20
CA GLY A 43 -27.26 -33.18 -1.24
C GLY A 43 -26.82 -33.05 0.21
N ARG A 44 -27.69 -32.40 0.97
CA ARG A 44 -27.74 -32.39 2.43
C ARG A 44 -27.67 -33.83 2.98
N PRO A 45 -26.70 -34.18 3.85
CA PRO A 45 -26.89 -35.30 4.75
C PRO A 45 -27.36 -34.76 6.10
N ASP A 46 -28.44 -35.36 6.56
CA ASP A 46 -28.87 -35.33 7.94
C ASP A 46 -27.74 -35.69 8.90
N ALA A 47 -27.92 -35.22 10.14
CA ALA A 47 -27.11 -35.61 11.28
C ALA A 47 -27.06 -37.14 11.45
N GLY A 48 -25.85 -37.71 11.44
CA GLY A 48 -25.62 -39.07 11.93
C GLY A 48 -24.41 -39.80 11.32
N ALA A 49 -23.47 -40.16 12.21
CA ALA A 49 -22.41 -41.19 12.08
C ALA A 49 -21.06 -40.83 11.40
N PRO A 50 -19.93 -41.45 11.85
CA PRO A 50 -18.58 -40.99 11.58
C PRO A 50 -17.94 -41.71 10.38
N GLY A 51 -17.17 -40.97 9.59
CA GLY A 51 -16.27 -41.53 8.58
C GLY A 51 -16.52 -40.99 7.18
N SER A 52 -15.92 -39.84 6.87
CA SER A 52 -15.73 -39.41 5.48
C SER A 52 -14.46 -38.55 5.41
N VAL A 53 -13.41 -39.14 4.84
CA VAL A 53 -12.14 -38.48 4.56
C VAL A 53 -12.40 -37.29 3.61
N PRO A 54 -11.92 -36.07 3.91
CA PRO A 54 -12.12 -34.92 3.02
C PRO A 54 -11.40 -35.14 1.68
N PRO A 55 -11.93 -34.62 0.55
CA PRO A 55 -11.27 -34.76 -0.74
C PRO A 55 -9.90 -34.08 -0.70
N ALA A 56 -8.87 -34.78 -1.17
CA ALA A 56 -7.51 -34.27 -1.23
C ALA A 56 -7.46 -32.99 -2.07
N ARG A 57 -6.95 -31.90 -1.49
CA ARG A 57 -6.73 -30.63 -2.20
C ARG A 57 -5.66 -30.87 -3.28
N LYS A 58 -5.87 -30.31 -4.49
CA LYS A 58 -4.88 -30.40 -5.58
C LYS A 58 -3.54 -29.83 -5.10
N PRO A 59 -2.41 -30.50 -5.39
CA PRO A 59 -1.10 -30.01 -4.97
C PRO A 59 -0.78 -28.70 -5.70
N PHE A 60 0.02 -27.85 -5.07
CA PHE A 60 0.39 -26.53 -5.59
C PHE A 60 1.02 -26.60 -6.99
N SER A 61 1.71 -27.70 -7.31
CA SER A 61 2.28 -27.98 -8.64
C SER A 61 1.24 -28.01 -9.78
N ALA A 62 -0.05 -28.17 -9.47
CA ALA A 62 -1.13 -28.12 -10.46
C ALA A 62 -1.42 -26.69 -10.97
N PHE A 63 -0.87 -25.65 -10.31
CA PHE A 63 -1.07 -24.25 -10.65
C PHE A 63 0.22 -23.56 -11.15
N ASP A 64 1.25 -24.33 -11.47
CA ASP A 64 2.54 -23.81 -11.92
C ASP A 64 2.74 -24.05 -13.43
N PRO A 65 2.36 -23.09 -14.30
CA PRO A 65 2.50 -23.21 -15.75
C PRO A 65 3.96 -23.13 -16.22
N LEU A 66 4.90 -22.74 -15.35
CA LEU A 66 6.33 -22.60 -15.65
C LEU A 66 7.15 -23.80 -15.15
N GLY A 67 6.53 -24.74 -14.42
CA GLY A 67 7.12 -26.02 -14.02
C GLY A 67 8.23 -25.94 -12.97
N LEU A 68 8.34 -24.82 -12.24
CA LEU A 68 9.37 -24.58 -11.24
C LEU A 68 9.22 -25.49 -9.99
N ALA A 69 7.99 -25.84 -9.62
CA ALA A 69 7.68 -26.67 -8.46
C ALA A 69 8.14 -28.13 -8.62
N THR A 70 8.20 -28.65 -9.85
CA THR A 70 8.65 -30.03 -10.13
C THR A 70 10.18 -30.13 -10.15
N SER A 71 10.86 -29.08 -10.61
CA SER A 71 12.33 -29.02 -10.68
C SER A 71 13.00 -29.12 -9.30
N ALA A 72 12.29 -28.70 -8.24
CA ALA A 72 12.75 -28.85 -6.85
C ALA A 72 12.63 -30.29 -6.32
N THR A 73 11.74 -31.12 -6.89
CA THR A 73 11.54 -32.52 -6.44
C THR A 73 12.29 -33.51 -7.33
N GLN A 74 12.57 -33.17 -8.59
CA GLN A 74 13.33 -33.98 -9.54
C GLN A 74 14.85 -33.78 -9.37
N ALA A 75 15.35 -33.85 -8.14
CA ALA A 75 16.77 -34.01 -7.85
C ALA A 75 17.10 -35.38 -7.22
N GLU A 76 16.08 -36.22 -6.99
CA GLU A 76 16.26 -37.60 -6.54
C GLU A 76 15.79 -38.59 -7.62
N GLY A 77 16.76 -39.15 -8.34
CA GLY A 77 16.64 -40.33 -9.20
C GLY A 77 17.86 -41.24 -9.03
N PRO A 78 17.71 -42.57 -9.15
CA PRO A 78 18.55 -43.56 -8.45
C PRO A 78 19.75 -44.04 -9.28
N ASP A 79 20.82 -44.44 -8.54
CA ASP A 79 21.94 -45.33 -8.92
C ASP A 79 22.84 -44.84 -10.09
N GLU A 80 24.18 -44.83 -10.06
CA GLU A 80 25.22 -45.54 -9.32
C GLU A 80 26.53 -44.70 -9.44
N ASP A 81 27.49 -44.93 -8.55
CA ASP A 81 28.88 -44.43 -8.56
C ASP A 81 29.14 -42.93 -8.34
N ARG A 82 29.32 -42.54 -7.07
CA ARG A 82 30.14 -41.36 -6.74
C ARG A 82 30.96 -41.58 -5.47
N PRO A 83 32.28 -41.30 -5.50
CA PRO A 83 33.18 -41.62 -4.40
C PRO A 83 32.87 -40.75 -3.18
N GLU A 84 33.05 -41.35 -2.00
CA GLU A 84 32.85 -40.78 -0.68
C GLU A 84 33.16 -39.28 -0.60
N ARG A 85 32.12 -38.46 -0.68
CA ARG A 85 32.18 -37.05 -0.28
C ARG A 85 32.00 -37.01 1.22
N ARG A 86 33.14 -37.14 1.90
CA ARG A 86 33.47 -36.53 3.20
C ARG A 86 32.40 -35.55 3.67
N ASN A 87 31.78 -35.87 4.82
CA ASN A 87 31.02 -34.97 5.69
C ASN A 87 31.44 -33.51 5.47
N GLY A 88 30.68 -32.83 4.62
CA GLY A 88 30.70 -31.40 4.44
C GLY A 88 29.24 -31.06 4.44
N GLN A 89 28.78 -30.47 5.55
CA GLN A 89 27.46 -29.89 5.69
C GLN A 89 27.28 -28.95 4.49
N GLU A 90 26.54 -29.40 3.49
CA GLU A 90 26.16 -28.56 2.36
C GLU A 90 25.14 -27.59 2.93
N GLU A 91 25.64 -26.43 3.37
CA GLU A 91 24.86 -25.24 3.64
C GLU A 91 24.17 -24.87 2.33
N SER A 92 23.00 -25.48 2.08
CA SER A 92 22.08 -25.02 1.06
C SER A 92 21.81 -23.55 1.40
N PRO A 93 22.13 -22.58 0.53
CA PRO A 93 21.85 -21.18 0.82
C PRO A 93 20.35 -21.08 1.04
N GLY A 94 19.96 -20.82 2.29
CA GLY A 94 18.57 -20.84 2.72
C GLY A 94 17.71 -20.06 1.73
N GLY A 95 16.61 -20.68 1.31
CA GLY A 95 15.64 -20.01 0.47
C GLY A 95 15.07 -18.78 1.18
N PRO A 96 14.32 -17.91 0.47
CA PRO A 96 13.74 -16.68 1.04
C PRO A 96 12.74 -16.86 2.19
N ARG A 97 12.61 -18.07 2.74
CA ARG A 97 11.77 -18.42 3.88
C ARG A 97 12.53 -19.14 4.99
N ASP A 98 13.81 -19.42 4.77
CA ASP A 98 14.65 -20.18 5.70
C ASP A 98 15.43 -19.22 6.61
N TYR A 99 14.70 -18.27 7.23
CA TYR A 99 15.25 -17.39 8.25
C TYR A 99 15.21 -18.11 9.58
N GLU A 100 16.38 -18.33 10.18
CA GLU A 100 16.45 -18.72 11.57
C GLU A 100 16.14 -17.51 12.45
N VAL A 101 15.18 -17.66 13.36
CA VAL A 101 14.89 -16.64 14.38
C VAL A 101 16.04 -16.72 15.38
N ASP A 102 16.97 -15.78 15.28
CA ASP A 102 18.03 -15.60 16.27
C ASP A 102 17.40 -15.16 17.60
N ASN A 103 17.14 -16.13 18.49
CA ASN A 103 16.59 -15.88 19.82
C ASN A 103 17.60 -15.16 20.74
N ASP A 104 18.85 -14.98 20.30
CA ASP A 104 19.92 -14.35 21.07
C ASP A 104 20.15 -12.87 20.69
N THR A 105 19.33 -12.29 19.79
CA THR A 105 19.37 -10.83 19.56
C THR A 105 18.73 -10.11 20.75
N ASP A 106 19.58 -9.70 21.69
CA ASP A 106 19.24 -8.96 22.91
C ASP A 106 18.41 -7.69 22.63
N GLY A 107 17.11 -7.77 22.94
CA GLY A 107 16.24 -6.62 23.13
C GLY A 107 14.87 -6.79 22.49
N ASP A 108 13.87 -7.16 23.29
CA ASP A 108 12.46 -6.95 22.91
C ASP A 108 12.28 -5.48 22.51
N PHE A 109 11.66 -5.21 21.36
CA PHE A 109 11.49 -3.84 20.88
C PHE A 109 10.59 -3.08 21.84
N VAL A 110 11.19 -2.24 22.67
CA VAL A 110 10.49 -1.26 23.50
C VAL A 110 10.57 0.08 22.78
N PRO A 111 9.46 0.55 22.17
CA PRO A 111 9.44 1.89 21.61
C PRO A 111 9.80 2.90 22.69
N GLU A 112 10.69 3.84 22.37
CA GLU A 112 10.92 4.98 23.24
C GLU A 112 9.60 5.75 23.44
N GLU A 113 9.37 6.23 24.66
CA GLU A 113 8.19 7.05 24.93
C GLU A 113 8.23 8.29 24.03
N PRO A 114 7.15 8.57 23.27
CA PRO A 114 7.17 9.66 22.31
C PRO A 114 7.34 10.99 23.06
N PRO A 115 8.16 11.91 22.54
CA PRO A 115 8.34 13.22 23.15
C PRO A 115 6.99 13.93 23.26
N SER A 116 6.75 14.59 24.41
CA SER A 116 5.47 15.23 24.68
C SER A 116 5.13 16.29 23.62
N LEU A 117 3.93 16.20 23.02
CA LEU A 117 3.44 17.16 22.04
C LEU A 117 3.28 18.59 22.60
N ALA A 118 3.25 18.72 23.93
CA ALA A 118 3.24 19.99 24.64
C ALA A 118 4.50 20.86 24.41
N GLY A 119 5.57 20.27 23.85
CA GLY A 119 6.81 20.98 23.51
C GLY A 119 6.82 21.69 22.16
N THR A 120 5.68 21.75 21.45
CA THR A 120 5.62 22.47 20.17
C THR A 120 5.89 23.96 20.36
N GLU A 121 6.78 24.51 19.54
CA GLU A 121 7.20 25.91 19.67
C GLU A 121 6.00 26.86 19.44
N PRO A 122 5.77 27.86 20.30
CA PRO A 122 4.57 28.70 20.25
C PRO A 122 4.39 29.44 18.92
N LEU A 123 5.49 29.80 18.25
CA LEU A 123 5.45 30.46 16.95
C LEU A 123 4.91 29.53 15.85
N THR A 124 5.25 28.25 15.93
CA THR A 124 4.72 27.21 15.04
C THR A 124 3.22 26.99 15.27
N MET A 125 2.75 27.02 16.52
CA MET A 125 1.31 26.99 16.81
C MET A 125 0.58 28.21 16.22
N LEU A 126 1.14 29.42 16.38
CA LEU A 126 0.55 30.63 15.80
C LEU A 126 0.50 30.57 14.27
N ALA A 127 1.52 30.00 13.63
CA ALA A 127 1.52 29.81 12.19
C ALA A 127 0.44 28.79 11.76
N TRP A 128 0.26 27.68 12.47
CA TRP A 128 -0.86 26.77 12.21
C TRP A 128 -2.22 27.43 12.41
N LEU A 129 -2.35 28.26 13.45
CA LEU A 129 -3.55 29.03 13.71
C LEU A 129 -3.82 30.05 12.60
N GLY A 130 -2.81 30.69 12.04
CA GLY A 130 -2.97 31.59 10.90
C GLY A 130 -3.24 30.86 9.58
N ALA A 131 -2.60 29.70 9.38
CA ALA A 131 -2.80 28.88 8.18
C ALA A 131 -4.20 28.27 8.12
N VAL A 132 -4.70 27.70 9.22
CA VAL A 132 -6.07 27.14 9.29
C VAL A 132 -7.09 28.24 9.57
N GLY A 133 -6.75 29.16 10.46
CA GLY A 133 -7.63 30.26 10.86
C GLY A 133 -7.81 31.32 9.78
N GLY A 134 -6.89 31.49 8.84
CA GLY A 134 -7.04 32.42 7.71
C GLY A 134 -8.25 32.11 6.83
N PRO A 135 -8.34 30.90 6.23
CA PRO A 135 -9.49 30.46 5.44
C PRO A 135 -10.80 30.50 6.24
N ILE A 136 -10.76 30.05 7.50
CA ILE A 136 -11.93 30.07 8.40
C ILE A 136 -12.35 31.52 8.68
N ALA A 137 -11.43 32.41 9.00
CA ALA A 137 -11.70 33.83 9.24
C ALA A 137 -12.27 34.52 8.01
N LEU A 138 -11.80 34.17 6.79
CA LEU A 138 -12.40 34.66 5.55
C LEU A 138 -13.84 34.18 5.39
N LEU A 139 -14.15 32.92 5.71
CA LEU A 139 -15.53 32.41 5.70
C LEU A 139 -16.41 33.15 6.71
N PHE A 140 -15.96 33.31 7.95
CA PHE A 140 -16.69 34.07 8.97
C PHE A 140 -16.89 35.54 8.57
N THR A 141 -15.86 36.17 7.99
CA THR A 141 -15.95 37.54 7.48
C THR A 141 -16.97 37.63 6.36
N ALA A 142 -16.97 36.70 5.41
CA ALA A 142 -17.94 36.69 4.32
C ALA A 142 -19.38 36.47 4.80
N LEU A 143 -19.59 35.64 5.83
CA LEU A 143 -20.90 35.24 6.32
C LEU A 143 -21.51 36.27 7.28
N PHE A 144 -20.74 36.73 8.27
CA PHE A 144 -21.23 37.61 9.34
C PHE A 144 -20.86 39.08 9.11
N TRP A 145 -19.89 39.37 8.23
CA TRP A 145 -19.36 40.71 8.04
C TRP A 145 -19.27 41.10 6.55
N ARG A 146 -20.40 40.97 5.84
CA ARG A 146 -20.49 41.19 4.39
C ARG A 146 -19.97 42.56 3.92
N SER A 147 -20.03 43.58 4.78
CA SER A 147 -19.57 44.95 4.51
C SER A 147 -18.16 45.22 5.04
N ALA A 148 -17.35 44.18 5.32
CA ALA A 148 -15.99 44.35 5.82
C ALA A 148 -15.14 45.22 4.88
N PRO A 149 -14.36 46.18 5.41
CA PRO A 149 -13.51 47.02 4.59
C PRO A 149 -12.41 46.18 3.91
N LEU A 150 -12.01 46.57 2.70
CA LEU A 150 -11.00 45.85 1.92
C LEU A 150 -9.70 45.63 2.70
N ALA A 151 -9.30 46.61 3.52
CA ALA A 151 -8.12 46.52 4.37
C ALA A 151 -8.18 45.33 5.36
N ALA A 152 -9.36 45.02 5.92
CA ALA A 152 -9.52 43.89 6.83
C ALA A 152 -9.35 42.55 6.10
N VAL A 153 -9.97 42.42 4.91
CA VAL A 153 -9.83 41.22 4.07
C VAL A 153 -8.37 41.01 3.65
N MET A 154 -7.70 42.08 3.20
CA MET A 154 -6.27 42.02 2.88
C MET A 154 -5.41 41.69 4.08
N GLY A 155 -5.75 42.18 5.28
CA GLY A 155 -5.06 41.82 6.52
C GLY A 155 -5.14 40.32 6.82
N ILE A 156 -6.33 39.72 6.68
CA ILE A 156 -6.52 38.27 6.89
C ILE A 156 -5.74 37.47 5.85
N VAL A 157 -5.80 37.86 4.57
CA VAL A 157 -5.04 37.20 3.50
C VAL A 157 -3.53 37.32 3.74
N ALA A 158 -3.03 38.49 4.12
CA ALA A 158 -1.61 38.69 4.40
C ALA A 158 -1.15 37.85 5.60
N ALA A 159 -1.94 37.77 6.68
CA ALA A 159 -1.66 36.92 7.83
C ALA A 159 -1.63 35.43 7.46
N PHE A 160 -2.57 34.97 6.62
CA PHE A 160 -2.59 33.61 6.09
C PHE A 160 -1.31 33.30 5.29
N VAL A 161 -0.96 34.16 4.33
CA VAL A 161 0.24 33.97 3.49
C VAL A 161 1.50 33.97 4.36
N ALA A 162 1.64 34.90 5.29
CA ALA A 162 2.79 34.94 6.20
C ALA A 162 2.92 33.66 7.04
N SER A 163 1.78 33.11 7.49
CA SER A 163 1.74 31.88 8.27
C SER A 163 2.16 30.65 7.46
N VAL A 164 1.68 30.53 6.22
CA VAL A 164 2.06 29.45 5.31
C VAL A 164 3.53 29.53 4.93
N VAL A 165 4.03 30.73 4.59
CA VAL A 165 5.45 30.95 4.29
C VAL A 165 6.33 30.57 5.49
N TYR A 166 5.94 30.95 6.70
CA TYR A 166 6.65 30.57 7.92
C TYR A 166 6.70 29.04 8.09
N LEU A 167 5.59 28.33 7.90
CA LEU A 167 5.54 26.86 7.98
C LEU A 167 6.45 26.20 6.93
N ILE A 168 6.47 26.73 5.70
CA ILE A 168 7.36 26.25 4.64
C ILE A 168 8.83 26.42 5.05
N MET A 169 9.19 27.57 5.60
CA MET A 169 10.56 27.82 6.07
C MET A 169 10.94 26.96 7.28
N ARG A 170 9.96 26.45 8.03
CA ARG A 170 10.16 25.62 9.23
C ARG A 170 10.35 24.14 8.92
N LEU A 171 10.01 23.69 7.70
CA LEU A 171 10.15 22.29 7.33
C LEU A 171 11.62 21.83 7.45
N PRO A 172 11.88 20.67 8.10
CA PRO A 172 13.21 20.09 8.12
C PRO A 172 13.66 19.78 6.69
N HIS A 173 14.88 20.19 6.35
CA HIS A 173 15.46 19.92 5.03
C HIS A 173 16.30 18.64 5.02
N GLU A 174 16.50 18.03 6.19
CA GLU A 174 17.25 16.79 6.35
C GLU A 174 16.28 15.62 6.21
N LYS A 175 16.60 14.74 5.26
CA LYS A 175 15.92 13.48 5.03
C LYS A 175 16.89 12.38 5.47
N ASP A 176 16.44 11.45 6.31
CA ASP A 176 17.27 10.32 6.72
C ASP A 176 17.45 9.39 5.50
N GLU A 177 18.70 9.19 5.09
CA GLU A 177 19.09 8.36 3.95
C GLU A 177 18.89 6.85 4.20
N TYR A 178 18.67 6.45 5.46
CA TYR A 178 18.43 5.06 5.86
C TYR A 178 16.98 4.78 6.26
N ASP A 179 16.09 5.78 6.13
CA ASP A 179 14.66 5.71 6.41
C ASP A 179 13.83 5.67 5.12
N ASP A 180 14.24 4.82 4.18
CA ASP A 180 13.52 4.54 2.93
C ASP A 180 12.44 3.46 3.14
N GLY A 181 11.83 3.33 4.32
CA GLY A 181 10.67 2.49 4.60
C GLY A 181 10.79 0.98 4.30
N ALA A 182 11.91 0.51 3.76
CA ALA A 182 12.15 -0.86 3.33
C ALA A 182 13.59 -1.27 3.63
N ARG A 183 13.74 -2.28 4.49
CA ARG A 183 14.98 -3.05 4.63
C ARG A 183 14.66 -4.46 4.14
N ILE A 184 15.42 -4.93 3.15
CA ILE A 184 15.36 -6.30 2.59
C ILE A 184 16.15 -7.28 3.45
#